data_AF-A0ABD5SIX8-F1
#
_entry.id   AF-A0ABD5SIX8-F1
#
_cell.length_a   1.000
_cell.length_b   1.000
_cell.length_c   1.000
_cell.angle_alpha   90.00
_cell.angle_beta   90.00
_cell.angle_gamma   90.00
#
_symmetry.space_group_name_H-M   'P 1'
#
loop_
_entity.id
_entity.type
_entity.pdbx_description
1 polymer ?
#
loop_
_entity_poly.entity_id
_entity_poly.type
_entity_poly.pdbx_seq_one_letter_code
_entity_poly.pdbx_strand_id
1 'polypeptide(L)'
;MFEHSIKPGDVCLDLAQGRPVHVVTDTGQTVAEWSEENNYNLLDNYGNSRFGAAGDDRVFDVVYCSNLKSKPSKTYAYPESRLGRIESEAADVGRQVANRVVVAVLEELFERAAKDDDGAVTVLERYATDVEYADEAAEARELAEIDRIIGEV
;
A
#
# COMPACT_ATOMS: atom_id res chain seq x y z
N MET A 1 10.52 -19.59 -5.57
CA MET A 1 9.46 -18.58 -5.77
C MET A 1 9.73 -17.52 -4.73
N PHE A 2 9.95 -16.26 -5.14
CA PHE A 2 10.11 -15.19 -4.15
C PHE A 2 8.74 -14.99 -3.51
N GLU A 3 8.58 -15.42 -2.27
CA GLU A 3 7.35 -15.22 -1.51
C GLU A 3 7.30 -13.74 -1.15
N HIS A 4 6.57 -12.96 -1.94
CA HIS A 4 6.35 -11.55 -1.65
C HIS A 4 5.26 -11.43 -0.60
N SER A 5 5.62 -10.88 0.57
CA SER A 5 4.69 -10.52 1.65
C SER A 5 3.56 -9.64 1.12
N ILE A 6 2.36 -9.76 1.69
CA ILE A 6 1.23 -8.89 1.36
C ILE A 6 1.54 -7.44 1.75
N LYS A 7 1.16 -6.49 0.87
CA LYS A 7 1.35 -5.04 1.06
C LYS A 7 0.12 -4.24 0.61
N PRO A 8 -0.02 -2.98 1.06
CA PRO A 8 -0.96 -2.03 0.47
C PRO A 8 -0.84 -1.98 -1.06
N GLY A 9 -1.97 -1.98 -1.75
CA GLY A 9 -2.04 -2.04 -3.21
C GLY A 9 -2.15 -3.46 -3.80
N ASP A 10 -1.87 -4.52 -3.02
CA ASP A 10 -2.04 -5.89 -3.50
C ASP A 10 -3.52 -6.26 -3.64
N VAL A 11 -3.84 -7.02 -4.68
CA VAL A 11 -5.13 -7.70 -4.82
C VAL A 11 -5.02 -9.08 -4.19
N CYS A 12 -5.93 -9.40 -3.28
CA CYS A 12 -6.00 -10.70 -2.62
C CYS A 12 -7.36 -11.36 -2.87
N LEU A 13 -7.41 -12.67 -2.66
CA LEU A 13 -8.65 -13.42 -2.51
C LEU A 13 -8.93 -13.56 -1.00
N ASP A 14 -10.13 -13.17 -0.56
CA ASP A 14 -10.62 -13.64 0.73
C ASP A 14 -10.85 -15.16 0.62
N LEU A 15 -9.99 -15.95 1.26
CA LEU A 15 -10.06 -17.42 1.18
C LEU A 15 -11.35 -17.97 1.79
N ALA A 16 -11.99 -17.24 2.72
CA ALA A 16 -13.25 -17.67 3.33
C ALA A 16 -14.46 -17.48 2.41
N GLN A 17 -14.45 -16.48 1.53
CA GLN A 17 -15.58 -16.17 0.65
C GLN A 17 -15.29 -16.41 -0.84
N GLY A 18 -14.03 -16.65 -1.22
CA GLY A 18 -13.61 -16.76 -2.61
C GLY A 18 -13.82 -15.48 -3.42
N ARG A 19 -13.72 -14.31 -2.77
CA ARG A 19 -14.00 -13.00 -3.37
C ARG A 19 -12.76 -12.12 -3.42
N PRO A 20 -12.55 -11.36 -4.51
CA PRO A 20 -11.42 -10.46 -4.60
C PRO A 20 -11.60 -9.27 -3.64
N VAL A 21 -10.52 -8.96 -2.95
CA VAL A 21 -10.36 -7.79 -2.09
C VAL A 21 -9.11 -7.03 -2.49
N HIS A 22 -9.10 -5.73 -2.27
CA HIS A 22 -7.94 -4.88 -2.43
C HIS A 22 -7.42 -4.49 -1.05
N VAL A 23 -6.12 -4.65 -0.82
CA VAL A 23 -5.47 -4.24 0.42
C VAL A 23 -5.25 -2.73 0.40
N VAL A 24 -5.88 -2.03 1.35
CA VAL A 24 -5.81 -0.56 1.44
C VAL A 24 -4.69 -0.15 2.38
N THR A 25 -4.60 -0.81 3.54
CA THR A 25 -3.66 -0.44 4.61
C THR A 25 -3.12 -1.69 5.29
N ASP A 26 -1.83 -1.67 5.63
CA ASP A 26 -1.24 -2.53 6.64
C ASP A 26 -1.41 -1.80 7.98
N THR A 27 -2.14 -2.38 8.93
CA THR A 27 -2.42 -1.70 10.21
C THR A 27 -1.17 -1.57 11.06
N GLY A 28 -0.11 -2.33 10.75
CA GLY A 28 1.08 -2.45 11.59
C GLY A 28 0.84 -3.23 12.87
N GLN A 29 -0.32 -3.88 13.01
CA GLN A 29 -0.74 -4.61 14.20
C GLN A 29 -0.85 -6.10 13.94
N THR A 30 -0.60 -6.88 14.97
CA THR A 30 -0.99 -8.28 15.06
C THR A 30 -2.48 -8.42 15.38
N VAL A 31 -3.04 -9.61 15.16
CA VAL A 31 -4.43 -9.94 15.51
C VAL A 31 -4.71 -9.67 17.00
N ALA A 32 -3.78 -10.00 17.89
CA ALA A 32 -3.94 -9.77 19.32
C ALA A 32 -4.05 -8.28 19.64
N GLU A 33 -3.12 -7.46 19.14
CA GLU A 33 -3.09 -6.02 19.35
C GLU A 33 -4.33 -5.34 18.76
N TRP A 34 -4.66 -5.65 17.50
CA TRP A 34 -5.83 -5.10 16.84
C TRP A 34 -7.12 -5.45 17.59
N SER A 35 -7.24 -6.71 18.04
CA SER A 35 -8.43 -7.19 18.75
C SER A 35 -8.61 -6.51 20.10
N GLU A 36 -7.51 -6.25 20.82
CA GLU A 36 -7.50 -5.51 22.08
C GLU A 36 -7.95 -4.06 21.87
N GLU A 37 -7.33 -3.35 20.92
CA GLU A 37 -7.64 -1.94 20.65
C GLU A 37 -9.10 -1.74 20.19
N ASN A 38 -9.61 -2.66 19.37
CA ASN A 38 -10.95 -2.55 18.79
C ASN A 38 -12.04 -3.23 19.61
N ASN A 39 -11.69 -3.84 20.76
CA ASN A 39 -12.60 -4.62 21.60
C ASN A 39 -13.44 -5.64 20.79
N TYR A 40 -12.77 -6.31 19.85
CA TYR A 40 -13.36 -7.31 18.95
C TYR A 40 -12.35 -8.43 18.69
N ASN A 41 -12.68 -9.66 19.07
CA ASN A 41 -11.79 -10.79 18.83
C ASN A 41 -11.87 -11.28 17.39
N LEU A 42 -10.84 -10.97 16.59
CA LEU A 42 -10.75 -11.44 15.20
C LEU A 42 -10.70 -12.98 15.09
N LEU A 43 -10.21 -13.69 16.10
CA LEU A 43 -10.10 -15.16 16.07
C LEU A 43 -11.46 -15.86 16.23
N ASP A 44 -12.44 -15.19 16.83
CA ASP A 44 -13.81 -15.71 16.95
C ASP A 44 -14.56 -15.69 15.61
N ASN A 45 -14.03 -14.98 14.61
CA ASN A 45 -14.58 -15.03 13.26
C ASN A 45 -14.32 -16.41 12.63
N TYR A 46 -15.39 -17.10 12.23
CA TYR A 46 -15.30 -18.42 11.60
C TYR A 46 -14.41 -18.43 10.36
N GLY A 47 -14.45 -17.37 9.55
CA GLY A 47 -13.60 -17.24 8.37
C GLY A 47 -12.12 -17.21 8.76
N ASN A 48 -11.76 -16.39 9.75
CA ASN A 48 -10.37 -16.25 10.19
C ASN A 48 -9.83 -17.55 10.79
N SER A 49 -10.56 -18.16 11.72
CA SER A 49 -10.16 -19.42 12.37
C SER A 49 -10.02 -20.60 11.38
N ARG A 50 -10.87 -20.67 10.35
CA ARG A 50 -10.80 -21.71 9.31
C ARG A 50 -9.50 -21.67 8.49
N PHE A 51 -8.88 -20.50 8.35
CA PHE A 51 -7.63 -20.31 7.63
C PHE A 51 -6.42 -20.10 8.56
N GLY A 52 -6.52 -20.63 9.78
CA GLY A 52 -5.37 -20.71 10.69
C GLY A 52 -4.87 -19.37 11.21
N ALA A 53 -5.75 -18.34 11.27
CA ALA A 53 -5.38 -17.07 11.89
C ALA A 53 -4.93 -17.33 13.34
N ALA A 54 -3.82 -16.69 13.72
CA ALA A 54 -3.22 -16.78 15.04
C ALA A 54 -3.06 -15.37 15.64
N GLY A 55 -2.74 -15.29 16.93
CA GLY A 55 -2.65 -14.00 17.64
C GLY A 55 -1.53 -13.09 17.12
N ASP A 56 -0.48 -13.67 16.56
CA ASP A 56 0.68 -12.99 15.96
C ASP A 56 0.53 -12.71 14.47
N ASP A 57 -0.61 -13.10 13.87
CA ASP A 57 -0.88 -12.86 12.46
C ASP A 57 -1.05 -11.36 12.18
N ARG A 58 -0.48 -10.87 11.09
CA ARG A 58 -0.57 -9.45 10.70
C ARG A 58 -1.99 -9.13 10.26
N VAL A 59 -2.44 -7.90 10.50
CA VAL A 59 -3.79 -7.45 10.14
C VAL A 59 -3.73 -6.41 9.02
N PHE A 60 -4.59 -6.60 8.03
CA PHE A 60 -4.74 -5.68 6.91
C PHE A 60 -6.17 -5.16 6.81
N ASP A 61 -6.31 -3.88 6.48
CA ASP A 61 -7.58 -3.33 6.07
C ASP A 61 -7.79 -3.58 4.58
N VAL A 62 -8.88 -4.27 4.26
CA VAL A 62 -9.24 -4.63 2.89
C VAL A 62 -10.61 -4.10 2.50
N VAL A 63 -10.81 -3.92 1.20
CA VAL A 63 -12.12 -3.56 0.62
C VAL A 63 -12.51 -4.59 -0.43
N TYR A 64 -13.79 -4.97 -0.45
CA TYR A 64 -14.31 -5.85 -1.50
C TYR A 64 -14.41 -5.13 -2.84
N CYS A 65 -13.92 -5.78 -3.90
CA CYS A 65 -13.96 -5.26 -5.26
C CYS A 65 -14.86 -6.11 -6.17
N SER A 66 -15.96 -6.65 -5.64
CA SER A 66 -16.77 -7.65 -6.34
C SER A 66 -17.72 -7.08 -7.41
N ASN A 67 -17.95 -5.77 -7.46
CA ASN A 67 -18.82 -5.14 -8.46
C ASN A 67 -18.38 -3.70 -8.77
N LEU A 68 -18.15 -3.40 -10.05
CA LEU A 68 -17.76 -2.07 -10.52
C LEU A 68 -18.79 -0.98 -10.17
N LYS A 69 -20.07 -1.34 -10.07
CA LYS A 69 -21.16 -0.40 -9.72
C LYS A 69 -21.27 -0.13 -8.23
N SER A 70 -20.66 -0.94 -7.37
CA SER A 70 -20.67 -0.71 -5.93
C SER A 70 -19.47 0.14 -5.55
N LYS A 71 -19.74 1.31 -4.96
CA LYS A 71 -18.70 2.10 -4.30
C LYS A 71 -18.39 1.45 -2.94
N PRO A 72 -17.15 1.00 -2.67
CA PRO A 72 -16.78 0.53 -1.34
C PRO A 72 -16.97 1.65 -0.32
N SER A 73 -17.68 1.37 0.78
CA SER A 73 -17.96 2.33 1.85
C SER A 73 -17.47 1.88 3.23
N LYS A 74 -16.87 0.68 3.29
CA LYS A 74 -16.38 0.06 4.52
C LYS A 74 -15.10 -0.70 4.23
N THR A 75 -14.16 -0.64 5.16
CA THR A 75 -13.00 -1.52 5.25
C THR A 75 -13.33 -2.70 6.16
N TYR A 76 -12.57 -3.78 6.00
CA TYR A 76 -12.63 -4.97 6.85
C TYR A 76 -11.20 -5.33 7.26
N ALA A 77 -11.00 -5.53 8.57
CA ALA A 77 -9.72 -5.97 9.11
C ALA A 77 -9.60 -7.50 8.98
N TYR A 78 -8.71 -7.99 8.11
CA TYR A 78 -8.45 -9.41 7.89
C TYR A 78 -7.03 -9.80 8.31
N PRO A 79 -6.88 -10.93 9.03
CA PRO A 79 -5.57 -11.54 9.27
C PRO A 79 -4.90 -11.96 7.95
N GLU A 80 -3.58 -11.89 7.87
CA GLU A 80 -2.80 -12.26 6.67
C GLU A 80 -3.11 -13.69 6.23
N SER A 81 -3.29 -14.62 7.17
CA SER A 81 -3.54 -16.03 6.86
C SER A 81 -4.87 -16.27 6.12
N ARG A 82 -5.83 -15.35 6.21
CA ARG A 82 -7.10 -15.41 5.49
C ARG A 82 -6.99 -14.91 4.05
N LEU A 83 -5.91 -14.23 3.70
CA LEU A 83 -5.71 -13.59 2.41
C LEU A 83 -4.83 -14.45 1.50
N GLY A 84 -5.33 -14.79 0.32
CA GLY A 84 -4.52 -15.37 -0.74
C GLY A 84 -4.08 -14.29 -1.72
N ARG A 85 -2.81 -13.86 -1.69
CA ARG A 85 -2.30 -12.84 -2.62
C ARG A 85 -2.41 -13.30 -4.07
N ILE A 86 -2.97 -12.46 -4.94
CA ILE A 86 -2.97 -12.71 -6.38
C ILE A 86 -1.70 -12.10 -6.96
N GLU A 87 -0.82 -12.95 -7.47
CA GLU A 87 0.47 -12.57 -8.06
C GLU A 87 0.30 -11.99 -9.48
N SER A 88 -0.43 -10.89 -9.58
CA SER A 88 -0.75 -10.24 -10.87
C SER A 88 0.51 -9.86 -11.66
N GLU A 89 1.63 -9.64 -10.99
CA GLU A 89 2.93 -9.40 -11.62
C GLU A 89 3.45 -10.56 -12.46
N ALA A 90 2.97 -11.79 -12.26
CA ALA A 90 3.35 -12.91 -13.11
C ALA A 90 2.96 -12.69 -14.58
N ALA A 91 1.94 -11.86 -14.83
CA ALA A 91 1.55 -11.42 -16.17
C ALA A 91 2.38 -10.23 -16.71
N ASP A 92 3.18 -9.60 -15.87
CA ASP A 92 3.90 -8.35 -16.14
C ASP A 92 5.35 -8.43 -15.61
N VAL A 93 6.14 -9.32 -16.23
CA VAL A 93 7.59 -9.51 -15.99
C VAL A 93 8.03 -9.83 -14.55
N GLY A 94 7.10 -10.17 -13.66
CA GLY A 94 7.36 -10.74 -12.34
C GLY A 94 7.70 -9.75 -11.23
N ARG A 95 7.54 -8.43 -11.43
CA ARG A 95 7.71 -7.43 -10.36
C ARG A 95 6.36 -6.88 -9.93
N GLN A 96 6.06 -6.89 -8.62
CA GLN A 96 4.86 -6.23 -8.08
C GLN A 96 4.75 -4.79 -8.61
N VAL A 97 3.54 -4.38 -9.01
CA VAL A 97 3.29 -3.08 -9.64
C VAL A 97 3.79 -1.93 -8.77
N ALA A 98 3.56 -1.98 -7.46
CA ALA A 98 4.05 -0.98 -6.52
C ALA A 98 5.59 -0.86 -6.55
N ASN A 99 6.30 -1.99 -6.54
CA ASN A 99 7.76 -2.01 -6.61
C ASN A 99 8.25 -1.42 -7.93
N ARG A 100 7.55 -1.64 -9.05
CA ARG A 100 7.92 -1.05 -10.34
C ARG A 100 7.81 0.48 -10.31
N VAL A 101 6.72 1.02 -9.78
CA VAL A 101 6.52 2.47 -9.66
C VAL A 101 7.60 3.09 -8.78
N VAL A 102 7.83 2.52 -7.59
CA VAL A 102 8.87 3.01 -6.66
C VAL A 102 10.25 2.99 -7.31
N VAL A 103 10.63 1.89 -7.96
CA VAL A 103 11.94 1.77 -8.62
C VAL A 103 12.06 2.79 -9.75
N ALA A 104 11.02 2.99 -10.58
CA ALA A 104 11.06 3.97 -11.66
C ALA A 104 11.26 5.40 -11.14
N VAL A 105 10.54 5.78 -10.07
CA VAL A 105 10.72 7.09 -9.41
C VAL A 105 12.16 7.26 -8.94
N LEU A 106 12.70 6.26 -8.23
CA LEU A 106 14.06 6.31 -7.68
C LEU A 106 15.11 6.37 -8.79
N GLU A 107 14.98 5.56 -9.85
CA GLU A 107 15.90 5.55 -10.99
C GLU A 107 15.95 6.93 -11.65
N GLU A 108 14.80 7.56 -11.91
CA GLU A 108 14.75 8.90 -12.48
C GLU A 108 15.35 9.96 -11.55
N LEU A 109 15.06 9.91 -10.25
CA LEU A 109 15.66 10.84 -9.29
C LEU A 109 17.17 10.70 -9.20
N PHE A 110 17.71 9.47 -9.17
CA PHE A 110 19.15 9.24 -9.17
C PHE A 110 19.80 9.66 -10.49
N GLU A 111 19.13 9.49 -11.63
CA GLU A 111 19.64 9.96 -12.91
C GLU A 111 19.75 11.49 -12.93
N ARG A 112 18.77 12.20 -12.37
CA ARG A 112 18.81 13.67 -12.22
C ARG A 112 19.88 14.14 -11.25
N ALA A 113 19.98 13.50 -10.09
CA ALA A 113 21.04 13.78 -9.13
C ALA A 113 22.44 13.57 -9.72
N ALA A 114 22.62 12.54 -10.56
CA ALA A 114 23.90 12.28 -11.23
C ALA A 114 24.25 13.33 -12.30
N LYS A 115 23.25 14.01 -12.87
CA LYS A 115 23.43 15.11 -13.83
C LYS A 115 23.66 16.46 -13.15
N ASP A 116 23.50 16.52 -11.83
CA ASP A 116 23.58 17.75 -11.03
C ASP A 116 22.67 18.85 -11.60
N ASP A 117 21.44 18.47 -11.98
CA ASP A 117 20.43 19.37 -12.54
C ASP A 117 19.19 19.52 -11.64
N ASP A 118 18.45 20.61 -11.85
CA ASP A 118 17.20 20.89 -11.13
C ASP A 118 16.01 20.02 -11.62
N GLY A 119 16.26 19.05 -12.51
CA GLY A 119 15.23 18.22 -13.12
C GLY A 119 14.60 17.19 -12.17
N ALA A 120 15.20 16.96 -11.00
CA ALA A 120 14.62 16.12 -9.95
C ALA A 120 13.25 16.63 -9.50
N VAL A 121 13.06 17.95 -9.44
CA VAL A 121 11.78 18.55 -9.06
C VAL A 121 10.69 18.23 -10.09
N THR A 122 11.03 18.29 -11.39
CA THR A 122 10.09 17.93 -12.46
C THR A 122 9.66 16.46 -12.39
N VAL A 123 10.56 15.55 -11.97
CA VAL A 123 10.21 14.13 -11.75
C VAL A 123 9.15 14.03 -10.65
N LEU A 124 9.36 14.71 -9.53
CA LEU A 124 8.42 14.73 -8.40
C LEU A 124 7.06 15.32 -8.79
N GLU A 125 7.04 16.47 -9.45
CA GLU A 125 5.81 17.15 -9.92
C GLU A 125 5.01 16.28 -10.90
N ARG A 126 5.70 15.57 -11.82
CA ARG A 126 5.05 14.65 -12.76
C ARG A 126 4.36 13.51 -12.02
N TYR A 127 5.07 12.81 -11.13
CA TYR A 127 4.48 11.70 -10.38
C TYR A 127 3.37 12.15 -9.44
N ALA A 128 3.49 13.32 -8.82
CA ALA A 128 2.43 13.91 -8.02
C ALA A 128 1.17 14.18 -8.84
N THR A 129 1.32 14.69 -10.06
CA THR A 129 0.22 14.88 -11.00
C THR A 129 -0.46 13.56 -11.36
N ASP A 130 0.33 12.51 -11.66
CA ASP A 130 -0.19 11.20 -12.04
C ASP A 130 -1.04 10.54 -10.94
N VAL A 131 -0.82 10.89 -9.67
CA VAL A 131 -1.61 10.40 -8.53
C VAL A 131 -2.63 11.41 -7.99
N GLU A 132 -2.82 12.56 -8.67
CA GLU A 132 -3.73 13.64 -8.29
C GLU A 132 -3.35 14.41 -7.00
N TYR A 133 -2.05 14.48 -6.66
CA TYR A 133 -1.47 15.21 -5.50
C TYR A 133 -0.62 16.42 -5.92
N ALA A 134 -0.98 17.08 -7.02
CA ALA A 134 -0.18 18.19 -7.55
C ALA A 134 -0.08 19.38 -6.58
N ASP A 135 -1.14 19.65 -5.82
CA ASP A 135 -1.19 20.77 -4.86
C ASP A 135 -0.30 20.50 -3.64
N GLU A 136 -0.34 19.28 -3.09
CA GLU A 136 0.53 18.87 -1.97
C GLU A 136 2.01 18.86 -2.36
N ALA A 137 2.31 18.47 -3.61
CA ALA A 137 3.68 18.53 -4.12
C ALA A 137 4.18 19.98 -4.29
N ALA A 138 3.31 20.90 -4.69
CA ALA A 138 3.63 22.32 -4.76
C ALA A 138 3.90 22.89 -3.35
N GLU A 139 3.06 22.57 -2.36
CA GLU A 139 3.26 22.98 -0.96
C GLU A 139 4.58 22.44 -0.40
N ALA A 140 4.87 21.15 -0.60
CA ALA A 140 6.11 20.54 -0.13
C ALA A 140 7.35 21.17 -0.77
N ARG A 141 7.26 21.56 -2.05
CA ARG A 141 8.32 22.30 -2.76
C ARG A 141 8.53 23.67 -2.14
N GLU A 142 7.47 24.44 -1.91
CA GLU A 142 7.56 25.76 -1.28
C GLU A 142 8.22 25.68 0.11
N LEU A 143 7.85 24.68 0.91
CA LEU A 143 8.46 24.44 2.23
C LEU A 143 9.96 24.12 2.13
N ALA A 144 10.35 23.26 1.19
CA ALA A 144 11.76 22.93 0.97
C ALA A 144 12.59 24.14 0.50
N GLU A 145 12.01 25.01 -0.34
CA GLU A 145 12.64 26.26 -0.77
C GLU A 145 12.83 27.25 0.41
N ILE A 146 11.84 27.35 1.31
CA ILE A 146 11.92 28.17 2.53
C ILE A 146 13.02 27.68 3.46
N ASP A 147 13.10 26.37 3.73
CA ASP A 147 14.12 25.80 4.61
C ASP A 147 15.55 26.04 4.10
N ARG A 148 15.74 26.01 2.78
CA ARG A 148 17.04 26.37 2.16
C ARG A 148 17.41 27.83 2.42
N ILE A 149 16.44 28.74 2.31
CA ILE A 149 16.66 30.17 2.54
C ILE A 149 16.97 30.48 4.01
N ILE A 150 16.29 29.81 4.95
CA ILE A 150 16.49 30.01 6.39
C ILE A 150 17.79 29.37 6.88
N GLY A 151 18.18 28.21 6.33
CA GLY A 151 19.40 27.50 6.69
C GLY A 151 20.71 28.14 6.20
N GLU A 152 20.64 29.13 5.31
CA GLU A 152 21.79 29.90 4.80
C GLU A 152 22.04 31.22 5.56
N VAL A 153 21.32 31.50 6.66
CA VAL A 153 21.49 32.69 7.53
C VAL A 153 22.30 32.39 8.80
#